data_AF-A0A947IHY9-F1
#
_entry.id   AF-A0A947IHY9-F1
#
_cell.length_a   1.000
_cell.length_b   1.000
_cell.length_c   1.000
_cell.angle_alpha   90.00
_cell.angle_beta   90.00
_cell.angle_gamma   90.00
#
_symmetry.space_group_name_H-M   'P 1'
#
loop_
_entity.id
_entity.type
_entity.pdbx_description
1 polymer ?
#
loop_
_entity_poly.entity_id
_entity_poly.type
_entity_poly.pdbx_seq_one_letter_code
_entity_poly.pdbx_strand_id
1 'polypeptide(L)'
;KSVSQTFLGRASNLYGLIDNNDAFDYLGGFNLAVETVSGKVPASAVINHADNRNLQIDALHDALLSELRGRFFNPQWIKPLMDEGYSGARTMGSEFIEYLWGWQVTSPDIINDRVWEEVKSVYIDDAQNLGLDDFLADDNNRYVQTNILAVMLVAIDKGFWQADAETTKQLAQQFADNIIEHGNPGSGHTHARHPMYALVKSQLSAEKAAQLESVLAKSRMADADINATNSSETSPSHIQEISLDAVNADSNTKTVAQKSSSTNNDAESSTESIQTEISNYLPWLIAFGILIMLGGLWRGRQAGK
;
A
#
# COMPACT_ATOMS: atom_id res chain seq x y z
N LYS A 1 33.80 1.57 2.76
CA LYS A 1 34.64 0.91 3.80
C LYS A 1 34.97 1.82 5.00
N SER A 2 35.06 3.15 4.84
CA SER A 2 35.40 4.08 5.94
C SER A 2 34.21 4.85 6.53
N VAL A 3 32.98 4.60 6.08
CA VAL A 3 31.79 5.29 6.58
C VAL A 3 31.48 4.76 7.98
N SER A 4 31.54 5.63 8.99
CA SER A 4 31.23 5.29 10.38
C SER A 4 29.93 5.93 10.88
N GLN A 5 29.41 6.93 10.16
CA GLN A 5 28.20 7.66 10.50
C GLN A 5 27.36 7.92 9.26
N THR A 6 26.05 7.90 9.43
CA THR A 6 25.07 8.17 8.38
C THR A 6 23.98 9.11 8.91
N PHE A 7 23.43 9.94 8.03
CA PHE A 7 22.48 10.99 8.40
C PHE A 7 21.36 11.06 7.37
N LEU A 8 20.13 11.27 7.85
CA LEU A 8 18.98 11.65 7.01
C LEU A 8 18.41 12.97 7.52
N GLY A 9 18.12 13.90 6.61
CA GLY A 9 17.47 15.16 6.96
C GLY A 9 15.96 15.01 7.11
N ARG A 10 15.38 15.58 8.17
CA ARG A 10 13.93 15.70 8.36
C ARG A 10 13.54 17.17 8.47
N ALA A 11 12.80 17.66 7.48
CA ALA A 11 12.41 19.07 7.35
C ALA A 11 10.95 19.34 7.81
N SER A 12 10.20 18.32 8.22
CA SER A 12 8.77 18.44 8.50
C SER A 12 8.34 17.58 9.70
N ASN A 13 7.26 18.01 10.35
CA ASN A 13 6.51 17.20 11.33
C ASN A 13 5.38 16.39 10.66
N LEU A 14 5.01 16.71 9.42
CA LEU A 14 4.00 15.98 8.66
C LEU A 14 4.56 14.64 8.17
N TYR A 15 5.62 14.68 7.37
CA TYR A 15 6.33 13.50 6.88
C TYR A 15 7.39 13.05 7.89
N GLY A 16 7.28 11.80 8.32
CA GLY A 16 8.18 11.14 9.26
C GLY A 16 9.07 10.09 8.60
N LEU A 17 9.75 9.29 9.42
CA LEU A 17 10.60 8.17 8.98
C LEU A 17 9.81 6.94 8.57
N ILE A 18 8.56 6.78 9.03
CA ILE A 18 7.69 5.62 8.73
C ILE A 18 6.42 6.09 8.01
N ASP A 19 6.42 7.31 7.47
CA ASP A 19 5.28 7.85 6.70
C ASP A 19 5.32 7.42 5.22
N ASN A 20 6.51 7.12 4.72
CA ASN A 20 6.74 6.55 3.41
C ASN A 20 7.94 5.57 3.43
N ASN A 21 8.23 4.95 2.28
CA ASN A 21 9.32 4.00 2.13
C ASN A 21 10.72 4.64 1.96
N ASP A 22 10.80 5.89 1.51
CA ASP A 22 12.07 6.53 1.15
C ASP A 22 13.08 6.51 2.32
N ALA A 23 12.62 6.73 3.55
CA ALA A 23 13.53 6.83 4.68
C ALA A 23 14.30 5.52 4.92
N PHE A 24 13.64 4.35 4.86
CA PHE A 24 14.34 3.08 4.98
C PHE A 24 15.03 2.68 3.68
N ASP A 25 14.49 3.03 2.50
CA ASP A 25 15.13 2.74 1.21
C ASP A 25 16.49 3.43 1.09
N TYR A 26 16.56 4.72 1.43
CA TYR A 26 17.78 5.51 1.34
C TYR A 26 18.67 5.33 2.57
N LEU A 27 18.22 5.69 3.77
CA LEU A 27 19.07 5.65 4.96
C LEU A 27 19.30 4.20 5.43
N GLY A 28 18.23 3.42 5.54
CA GLY A 28 18.31 2.01 5.93
C GLY A 28 19.10 1.19 4.92
N GLY A 29 18.79 1.31 3.63
CA GLY A 29 19.51 0.64 2.55
C GLY A 29 20.99 1.03 2.50
N PHE A 30 21.31 2.30 2.72
CA PHE A 30 22.70 2.75 2.81
C PHE A 30 23.42 2.17 4.04
N ASN A 31 22.75 2.12 5.19
CA ASN A 31 23.31 1.49 6.40
C ASN A 31 23.63 0.01 6.14
N LEU A 32 22.72 -0.73 5.51
CA LEU A 32 22.92 -2.12 5.14
C LEU A 32 24.08 -2.31 4.15
N ALA A 33 24.21 -1.42 3.17
CA ALA A 33 25.34 -1.43 2.23
C ALA A 33 26.68 -1.14 2.93
N VAL A 34 26.70 -0.18 3.86
CA VAL A 34 27.88 0.13 4.69
C VAL A 34 28.26 -1.08 5.54
N GLU A 35 27.29 -1.71 6.20
CA GLU A 35 27.49 -2.91 7.01
C GLU A 35 28.04 -4.06 6.15
N THR A 36 27.41 -4.35 5.01
CA THR A 36 27.84 -5.41 4.08
C THR A 36 29.29 -5.23 3.65
N VAL A 37 29.72 -4.00 3.39
CA VAL A 37 31.06 -3.70 2.86
C VAL A 37 32.12 -3.54 3.96
N SER A 38 31.74 -3.11 5.17
CA SER A 38 32.66 -2.79 6.27
C SER A 38 32.65 -3.82 7.41
N GLY A 39 31.62 -4.66 7.50
CA GLY A 39 31.35 -5.58 8.60
C GLY A 39 30.83 -4.91 9.88
N LYS A 40 30.47 -3.62 9.82
CA LYS A 40 29.99 -2.85 10.98
C LYS A 40 28.80 -1.98 10.61
N VAL A 41 27.76 -2.00 11.44
CA VAL A 41 26.64 -1.07 11.34
C VAL A 41 27.14 0.36 11.62
N PRO A 42 26.88 1.34 10.75
CA PRO A 42 27.25 2.73 11.02
C PRO A 42 26.35 3.33 12.10
N ALA A 43 26.88 4.29 12.87
CA ALA A 43 26.05 5.09 13.77
C ALA A 43 25.16 6.03 12.94
N SER A 44 23.85 5.80 12.99
CA SER A 44 22.88 6.52 12.17
C SER A 44 22.11 7.55 12.98
N ALA A 45 21.86 8.72 12.40
CA ALA A 45 21.11 9.80 13.04
C ALA A 45 20.19 10.54 12.06
N VAL A 46 19.25 11.30 12.62
CA VAL A 46 18.32 12.15 11.88
C VAL A 46 18.61 13.60 12.22
N ILE A 47 18.83 14.42 11.19
CA ILE A 47 19.01 15.86 11.33
C ILE A 47 17.61 16.48 11.28
N ASN A 48 17.03 16.69 12.45
CA ASN A 48 15.71 17.30 12.60
C ASN A 48 15.83 18.82 12.51
N HIS A 49 15.30 19.38 11.43
CA HIS A 49 15.37 20.80 11.10
C HIS A 49 14.02 21.39 10.69
N ALA A 50 12.92 20.78 11.15
CA ALA A 50 11.57 21.31 10.97
C ALA A 50 11.36 22.65 11.69
N ASP A 51 12.00 22.87 12.84
CA ASP A 51 12.12 24.18 13.50
C ASP A 51 13.54 24.73 13.31
N ASN A 52 13.68 25.76 12.48
CA ASN A 52 14.97 26.39 12.19
C ASN A 52 15.60 27.10 13.41
N ARG A 53 14.86 27.27 14.51
CA ARG A 53 15.36 27.82 15.78
C ARG A 53 15.78 26.73 16.77
N ASN A 54 15.44 25.47 16.51
CA ASN A 54 15.75 24.33 17.36
C ASN A 54 16.21 23.14 16.50
N LEU A 55 17.40 23.27 15.91
CA LEU A 55 18.04 22.21 15.15
C LEU A 55 18.52 21.10 16.08
N GLN A 56 18.13 19.86 15.80
CA GLN A 56 18.49 18.69 16.61
C GLN A 56 19.07 17.58 15.73
N ILE A 57 19.95 16.78 16.32
CA ILE A 57 20.47 15.55 15.71
C ILE A 57 20.09 14.42 16.64
N ASP A 58 19.09 13.65 16.25
CA ASP A 58 18.54 12.56 17.04
C ASP A 58 19.16 11.24 16.57
N ALA A 59 19.55 10.36 17.48
CA ALA A 59 19.96 9.01 17.08
C ALA A 59 18.79 8.32 16.36
N LEU A 60 19.08 7.53 15.31
CA LEU A 60 18.03 6.89 14.50
C LEU A 60 17.10 6.03 15.36
N HIS A 61 17.66 5.32 16.34
CA HIS A 61 16.92 4.55 17.33
C HIS A 61 15.87 5.41 18.05
N ASP A 62 16.29 6.55 18.60
CA ASP A 62 15.41 7.41 19.38
C ASP A 62 14.37 8.08 18.49
N ALA A 63 14.75 8.50 17.28
CA ALA A 63 13.85 9.10 16.31
C ALA A 63 12.75 8.13 15.85
N LEU A 64 13.11 6.89 15.48
CA LEU A 64 12.15 5.86 15.05
C LEU A 64 11.19 5.46 16.18
N LEU A 65 11.72 5.15 17.37
CA LEU A 65 10.87 4.74 18.49
C LEU A 65 9.98 5.88 19.00
N SER A 66 10.46 7.12 18.96
CA SER A 66 9.65 8.29 19.29
C SER A 66 8.52 8.50 18.29
N GLU A 67 8.76 8.26 17.00
CA GLU A 67 7.74 8.37 15.97
C GLU A 67 6.67 7.28 16.09
N LEU A 68 7.08 6.02 16.33
CA LEU A 68 6.16 4.92 16.63
C LEU A 68 5.20 5.27 17.76
N ARG A 69 5.72 5.72 18.91
CA ARG A 69 4.89 6.10 20.06
C ARG A 69 4.09 7.37 19.85
N GLY A 70 4.67 8.36 19.18
CA GLY A 70 4.03 9.65 18.95
C GLY A 70 2.89 9.59 17.94
N ARG A 71 2.92 8.62 17.01
CA ARG A 71 1.98 8.49 15.91
C ARG A 71 1.34 7.10 15.85
N PHE A 72 2.09 6.08 15.47
CA PHE A 72 1.53 4.78 15.07
C PHE A 72 0.96 3.95 16.22
N PHE A 73 1.38 4.18 17.46
CA PHE A 73 0.79 3.58 18.65
C PHE A 73 -0.09 4.56 19.44
N ASN A 74 -0.31 5.76 18.90
CA ASN A 74 -1.03 6.82 19.60
C ASN A 74 -2.54 6.75 19.30
N PRO A 75 -3.41 6.65 20.33
CA PRO A 75 -4.85 6.62 20.10
C PRO A 75 -5.38 7.91 19.46
N GLN A 76 -4.67 9.04 19.62
CA GLN A 76 -5.02 10.31 18.99
C GLN A 76 -4.72 10.35 17.48
N TRP A 77 -3.96 9.38 16.97
CA TRP A 77 -3.74 9.19 15.53
C TRP A 77 -4.62 8.06 14.98
N ILE A 78 -4.75 6.96 15.75
CA ILE A 78 -5.54 5.79 15.34
C ILE A 78 -7.04 6.13 15.26
N LYS A 79 -7.63 6.75 16.30
CA LYS A 79 -9.09 6.99 16.33
C LYS A 79 -9.59 7.84 15.15
N PRO A 80 -8.98 8.99 14.81
CA PRO A 80 -9.45 9.77 13.68
C PRO A 80 -9.32 9.04 12.33
N LEU A 81 -8.33 8.15 12.17
CA LEU A 81 -8.24 7.33 10.97
C LEU A 81 -9.37 6.29 10.88
N MET A 82 -9.85 5.77 12.01
CA MET A 82 -11.00 4.86 12.00
C MET A 82 -12.26 5.55 11.44
N ASP A 83 -12.42 6.86 11.67
CA ASP A 83 -13.53 7.66 11.12
C ASP A 83 -13.47 7.80 9.59
N GLU A 84 -12.32 7.52 8.97
CA GLU A 84 -12.11 7.57 7.52
C GLU A 84 -12.38 6.21 6.83
N GLY A 85 -12.79 5.19 7.58
CA GLY A 85 -13.12 3.87 7.04
C GLY A 85 -11.93 3.18 6.37
N TYR A 86 -12.14 2.61 5.18
CA TYR A 86 -11.11 1.83 4.48
C TYR A 86 -9.82 2.59 4.18
N SER A 87 -9.88 3.90 3.91
CA SER A 87 -8.67 4.69 3.67
C SER A 87 -7.81 4.77 4.93
N GLY A 88 -8.42 4.97 6.09
CA GLY A 88 -7.73 4.97 7.38
C GLY A 88 -7.18 3.60 7.75
N ALA A 89 -7.93 2.52 7.49
CA ALA A 89 -7.42 1.16 7.62
C ALA A 89 -6.17 0.97 6.72
N ARG A 90 -6.23 1.39 5.45
CA ARG A 90 -5.09 1.28 4.51
C ARG A 90 -3.86 2.04 5.01
N THR A 91 -4.03 3.22 5.61
CA THR A 91 -2.92 3.97 6.22
C THR A 91 -2.29 3.23 7.40
N MET A 92 -3.09 2.55 8.23
CA MET A 92 -2.57 1.71 9.32
C MET A 92 -1.87 0.44 8.82
N GLY A 93 -2.45 -0.27 7.84
CA GLY A 93 -1.92 -1.55 7.40
C GLY A 93 -0.94 -1.46 6.24
N SER A 94 -1.41 -1.01 5.08
CA SER A 94 -0.60 -1.02 3.84
C SER A 94 0.50 0.03 3.83
N GLU A 95 0.35 1.11 4.58
CA GLU A 95 1.39 2.14 4.67
C GLU A 95 2.25 1.87 5.90
N PHE A 96 1.72 2.04 7.12
CA PHE A 96 2.54 1.90 8.33
C PHE A 96 3.20 0.52 8.48
N ILE A 97 2.46 -0.59 8.44
CA ILE A 97 3.03 -1.91 8.75
C ILE A 97 4.02 -2.38 7.66
N GLU A 98 3.78 -2.06 6.39
CA GLU A 98 4.74 -2.34 5.31
C GLU A 98 6.03 -1.50 5.44
N TYR A 99 5.92 -0.23 5.86
CA TYR A 99 7.12 0.60 6.08
C TYR A 99 7.89 0.19 7.34
N LEU A 100 7.19 -0.28 8.38
CA LEU A 100 7.81 -0.90 9.55
C LEU A 100 8.59 -2.15 9.15
N TRP A 101 8.06 -2.95 8.22
CA TRP A 101 8.75 -4.11 7.66
C TRP A 101 10.03 -3.71 6.88
N GLY A 102 9.99 -2.62 6.12
CA GLY A 102 11.20 -2.06 5.50
C GLY A 102 12.28 -1.72 6.52
N TRP A 103 11.89 -1.02 7.60
CA TRP A 103 12.80 -0.72 8.71
C TRP A 103 13.29 -1.96 9.46
N GLN A 104 12.47 -3.01 9.60
CA GLN A 104 12.89 -4.28 10.18
C GLN A 104 14.07 -4.89 9.43
N VAL A 105 14.00 -4.89 8.10
CA VAL A 105 15.04 -5.49 7.26
C VAL A 105 16.32 -4.68 7.30
N THR A 106 16.24 -3.35 7.35
CA THR A 106 17.41 -2.48 7.30
C THR A 106 18.00 -2.13 8.68
N SER A 107 17.21 -2.25 9.74
CA SER A 107 17.55 -1.85 11.11
C SER A 107 16.98 -2.83 12.16
N PRO A 108 17.31 -4.13 12.08
CA PRO A 108 16.71 -5.16 12.94
C PRO A 108 17.00 -4.98 14.43
N ASP A 109 18.09 -4.30 14.80
CA ASP A 109 18.40 -4.01 16.21
C ASP A 109 17.42 -3.00 16.83
N ILE A 110 16.81 -2.13 16.00
CA ILE A 110 15.84 -1.12 16.43
C ILE A 110 14.44 -1.71 16.43
N ILE A 111 14.05 -2.34 15.31
CA ILE A 111 12.76 -3.05 15.19
C ILE A 111 12.96 -4.47 15.69
N ASN A 112 12.96 -4.61 17.01
CA ASN A 112 13.14 -5.89 17.71
C ASN A 112 11.81 -6.44 18.22
N ASP A 113 11.85 -7.58 18.93
CA ASP A 113 10.69 -8.25 19.50
C ASP A 113 9.73 -7.28 20.22
N ARG A 114 10.26 -6.36 21.03
CA ARG A 114 9.42 -5.40 21.78
C ARG A 114 8.58 -4.51 20.86
N VAL A 115 9.12 -4.12 19.70
CA VAL A 115 8.35 -3.31 18.73
C VAL A 115 7.20 -4.13 18.15
N TRP A 116 7.42 -5.40 17.80
CA TRP A 116 6.35 -6.26 17.32
C TRP A 116 5.33 -6.63 18.39
N GLU A 117 5.75 -6.81 19.64
CA GLU A 117 4.83 -6.96 20.77
C GLU A 117 3.95 -5.72 20.94
N GLU A 118 4.50 -4.51 20.77
CA GLU A 118 3.74 -3.27 20.86
C GLU A 118 2.77 -3.14 19.65
N VAL A 119 3.19 -3.52 18.44
CA VAL A 119 2.30 -3.62 17.27
C VAL A 119 1.15 -4.58 17.55
N LYS A 120 1.41 -5.80 18.03
CA LYS A 120 0.37 -6.79 18.37
C LYS A 120 -0.59 -6.22 19.41
N SER A 121 -0.05 -5.68 20.50
CA SER A 121 -0.83 -5.14 21.60
C SER A 121 -1.79 -4.04 21.14
N VAL A 122 -1.37 -3.18 20.21
CA VAL A 122 -2.20 -2.09 19.71
C VAL A 122 -3.16 -2.55 18.61
N TYR A 123 -2.66 -3.22 17.57
CA TYR A 123 -3.40 -3.48 16.33
C TYR A 123 -4.16 -4.80 16.29
N ILE A 124 -3.81 -5.77 17.14
CA ILE A 124 -4.43 -7.10 17.18
C ILE A 124 -5.21 -7.31 18.47
N ASP A 125 -4.63 -6.96 19.62
CA ASP A 125 -5.24 -7.20 20.93
C ASP A 125 -6.10 -6.03 21.42
N ASP A 126 -6.17 -4.93 20.66
CA ASP A 126 -6.85 -3.67 21.01
C ASP A 126 -6.64 -3.25 22.48
N ALA A 127 -5.39 -3.31 22.98
CA ALA A 127 -5.09 -3.05 24.39
C ALA A 127 -5.48 -1.63 24.87
N GLN A 128 -5.71 -0.72 23.92
CA GLN A 128 -6.16 0.65 24.17
C GLN A 128 -7.69 0.80 24.18
N ASN A 129 -8.44 -0.28 23.92
CA ASN A 129 -9.91 -0.34 23.88
C ASN A 129 -10.50 0.71 22.94
N LEU A 130 -10.01 0.75 21.69
CA LEU A 130 -10.44 1.67 20.66
C LEU A 130 -11.60 1.09 19.84
N GLY A 131 -11.84 -0.22 19.90
CA GLY A 131 -12.65 -0.97 18.95
C GLY A 131 -11.91 -1.19 17.63
N LEU A 132 -10.58 -1.21 17.66
CA LEU A 132 -9.74 -1.31 16.46
C LEU A 132 -9.83 -2.72 15.83
N ASP A 133 -9.95 -3.75 16.65
CA ASP A 133 -10.15 -5.13 16.22
C ASP A 133 -11.49 -5.30 15.47
N ASP A 134 -12.58 -4.76 16.02
CA ASP A 134 -13.89 -4.73 15.38
C ASP A 134 -13.86 -3.92 14.07
N PHE A 135 -13.23 -2.75 14.09
CA PHE A 135 -13.09 -1.90 12.90
C PHE A 135 -12.29 -2.58 11.78
N LEU A 136 -11.18 -3.25 12.11
CA LEU A 136 -10.37 -3.98 11.14
C LEU A 136 -11.05 -5.27 10.66
N ALA A 137 -11.93 -5.86 11.47
CA ALA A 137 -12.74 -7.00 11.08
C ALA A 137 -13.93 -6.60 10.17
N ASP A 138 -14.29 -5.33 10.05
CA ASP A 138 -15.45 -4.89 9.27
C ASP A 138 -15.21 -4.92 7.75
N ASP A 139 -16.18 -5.48 7.02
CA ASP A 139 -16.29 -5.46 5.55
C ASP A 139 -14.93 -5.52 4.80
N ASN A 140 -14.58 -4.45 4.08
CA ASN A 140 -13.37 -4.38 3.27
C ASN A 140 -12.10 -4.14 4.11
N ASN A 141 -12.19 -3.65 5.35
CA ASN A 141 -11.04 -3.45 6.21
C ASN A 141 -10.36 -4.77 6.57
N ARG A 142 -11.10 -5.88 6.48
CA ARG A 142 -10.57 -7.22 6.73
C ARG A 142 -9.42 -7.59 5.80
N TYR A 143 -9.39 -7.08 4.57
CA TYR A 143 -8.24 -7.26 3.67
C TYR A 143 -6.98 -6.56 4.21
N VAL A 144 -7.14 -5.39 4.84
CA VAL A 144 -6.05 -4.67 5.52
C VAL A 144 -5.60 -5.45 6.74
N GLN A 145 -6.52 -5.93 7.59
CA GLN A 145 -6.18 -6.77 8.74
C GLN A 145 -5.38 -8.01 8.32
N THR A 146 -5.80 -8.64 7.22
CA THR A 146 -5.10 -9.80 6.63
C THR A 146 -3.68 -9.44 6.22
N ASN A 147 -3.45 -8.24 5.69
CA ASN A 147 -2.10 -7.75 5.37
C ASN A 147 -1.25 -7.54 6.62
N ILE A 148 -1.80 -6.91 7.67
CA ILE A 148 -1.11 -6.70 8.95
C ILE A 148 -0.66 -8.05 9.52
N LEU A 149 -1.60 -9.01 9.59
CA LEU A 149 -1.32 -10.37 10.06
C LEU A 149 -0.25 -11.05 9.20
N ALA A 150 -0.29 -10.89 7.87
CA ALA A 150 0.70 -11.47 6.97
C ALA A 150 2.11 -10.94 7.26
N VAL A 151 2.28 -9.63 7.41
CA VAL A 151 3.59 -9.02 7.71
C VAL A 151 4.12 -9.49 9.07
N MET A 152 3.26 -9.52 10.10
CA MET A 152 3.64 -10.03 11.42
C MET A 152 4.08 -11.50 11.37
N LEU A 153 3.35 -12.35 10.64
CA LEU A 153 3.72 -13.75 10.43
C LEU A 153 5.02 -13.91 9.63
N VAL A 154 5.30 -13.00 8.69
CA VAL A 154 6.57 -12.96 7.95
C VAL A 154 7.74 -12.58 8.87
N ALA A 155 7.53 -11.65 9.81
CA ALA A 155 8.53 -11.33 10.83
C ALA A 155 8.87 -12.55 11.70
N ILE A 156 7.87 -13.35 12.08
CA ILE A 156 8.07 -14.62 12.80
C ILE A 156 8.79 -15.65 11.92
N ASP A 157 8.29 -15.90 10.70
CA ASP A 157 8.84 -16.89 9.76
C ASP A 157 10.32 -16.64 9.43
N LYS A 158 10.71 -15.37 9.37
CA LYS A 158 12.10 -14.94 9.12
C LYS A 158 12.96 -14.81 10.38
N GLY A 159 12.39 -15.05 11.56
CA GLY A 159 13.08 -15.00 12.85
C GLY A 159 13.44 -13.60 13.34
N PHE A 160 12.84 -12.56 12.74
CA PHE A 160 12.98 -11.18 13.20
C PHE A 160 12.18 -10.89 14.46
N TRP A 161 11.07 -11.61 14.64
CA TRP A 161 10.27 -11.57 15.84
C TRP A 161 10.17 -12.96 16.47
N GLN A 162 10.68 -13.09 17.69
CA GLN A 162 10.59 -14.30 18.51
C GLN A 162 9.30 -14.31 19.34
N ALA A 163 8.16 -14.36 18.65
CA ALA A 163 6.85 -14.47 19.27
C ALA A 163 6.72 -15.78 20.05
N ASP A 164 5.94 -15.76 21.14
CA ASP A 164 5.59 -16.99 21.84
C ASP A 164 4.67 -17.90 20.98
N ALA A 165 4.53 -19.16 21.41
CA ALA A 165 3.76 -20.16 20.66
C ALA A 165 2.25 -19.85 20.61
N GLU A 166 1.70 -19.21 21.65
CA GLU A 166 0.29 -18.83 21.69
C GLU A 166 0.02 -17.68 20.72
N THR A 167 0.87 -16.65 20.74
CA THR A 167 0.85 -15.53 19.81
C THR A 167 0.97 -16.00 18.36
N THR A 168 1.96 -16.84 18.05
CA THR A 168 2.16 -17.37 16.69
C THR A 168 0.93 -18.13 16.20
N LYS A 169 0.33 -18.95 17.07
CA LYS A 169 -0.88 -19.71 16.77
C LYS A 169 -2.11 -18.82 16.60
N GLN A 170 -2.28 -17.80 17.44
CA GLN A 170 -3.36 -16.81 17.37
C GLN A 170 -3.33 -16.10 16.02
N LEU A 171 -2.18 -15.52 15.64
CA LEU A 171 -2.03 -14.78 14.38
C LEU A 171 -2.26 -15.68 13.17
N ALA A 172 -1.70 -16.89 13.17
CA ALA A 172 -1.89 -17.85 12.08
C ALA A 172 -3.36 -18.28 11.92
N GLN A 173 -4.08 -18.44 13.03
CA GLN A 173 -5.50 -18.78 13.00
C GLN A 173 -6.35 -17.65 12.44
N GLN A 174 -6.18 -16.43 12.95
CA GLN A 174 -6.91 -15.25 12.47
C GLN A 174 -6.63 -14.99 10.98
N PHE A 175 -5.37 -15.08 10.56
CA PHE A 175 -4.97 -14.92 9.16
C PHE A 175 -5.64 -15.96 8.25
N ALA A 176 -5.64 -17.23 8.69
CA ALA A 176 -6.28 -18.30 7.94
C ALA A 176 -7.82 -18.13 7.88
N ASP A 177 -8.45 -17.73 8.98
CA ASP A 177 -9.90 -17.46 9.01
C ASP A 177 -10.27 -16.36 8.03
N ASN A 178 -9.53 -15.24 8.03
CA ASN A 178 -9.77 -14.16 7.09
C ASN A 178 -9.73 -14.65 5.62
N ILE A 179 -8.72 -15.44 5.26
CA ILE A 179 -8.61 -15.97 3.88
C ILE A 179 -9.69 -17.00 3.57
N ILE A 180 -10.02 -17.90 4.51
CA ILE A 180 -11.01 -18.95 4.30
C ILE A 180 -12.40 -18.35 4.11
N GLU A 181 -12.77 -17.36 4.91
CA GLU A 181 -14.10 -16.77 4.93
C GLU A 181 -14.28 -15.70 3.84
N HIS A 182 -13.26 -14.86 3.59
CA HIS A 182 -13.38 -13.66 2.76
C HIS A 182 -12.53 -13.70 1.49
N GLY A 183 -11.75 -14.75 1.31
CA GLY A 183 -10.87 -14.93 0.16
C GLY A 183 -9.49 -14.30 0.37
N ASN A 184 -8.58 -14.62 -0.56
CA ASN A 184 -7.20 -14.17 -0.48
C ASN A 184 -7.03 -12.77 -1.09
N PRO A 185 -6.50 -11.76 -0.36
CA PRO A 185 -6.17 -10.46 -0.96
C PRO A 185 -5.19 -10.56 -2.14
N GLY A 186 -4.28 -11.53 -2.12
CA GLY A 186 -3.50 -11.98 -3.28
C GLY A 186 -2.27 -11.14 -3.68
N SER A 187 -1.96 -10.06 -2.96
CA SER A 187 -0.80 -9.18 -3.24
C SER A 187 0.20 -9.14 -2.07
N GLY A 188 1.41 -8.63 -2.32
CA GLY A 188 2.44 -8.51 -1.28
C GLY A 188 2.67 -9.83 -0.56
N HIS A 189 2.69 -9.82 0.78
CA HIS A 189 2.89 -11.02 1.60
C HIS A 189 1.72 -12.03 1.61
N THR A 190 0.60 -11.70 0.95
CA THR A 190 -0.58 -12.58 0.82
C THR A 190 -0.67 -13.32 -0.53
N HIS A 191 0.31 -13.14 -1.43
CA HIS A 191 0.29 -13.86 -2.70
C HIS A 191 0.26 -15.39 -2.47
N ALA A 192 -0.54 -16.14 -3.23
CA ALA A 192 -0.90 -17.53 -2.90
C ALA A 192 0.24 -18.57 -2.94
N ARG A 193 1.47 -18.15 -3.27
CA ARG A 193 2.71 -18.95 -3.28
C ARG A 193 3.72 -18.49 -2.23
N HIS A 194 3.33 -17.60 -1.32
CA HIS A 194 4.25 -17.03 -0.34
C HIS A 194 4.76 -18.12 0.64
N PRO A 195 6.06 -18.17 0.97
CA PRO A 195 6.63 -19.24 1.81
C PRO A 195 6.07 -19.28 3.24
N MET A 196 5.68 -18.13 3.81
CA MET A 196 5.10 -18.02 5.16
C MET A 196 3.87 -18.92 5.39
N TYR A 197 3.15 -19.33 4.34
CA TYR A 197 2.05 -20.30 4.47
C TYR A 197 2.50 -21.66 5.05
N ALA A 198 3.79 -22.00 4.97
CA ALA A 198 4.34 -23.18 5.65
C ALA A 198 4.28 -23.04 7.17
N LEU A 199 4.72 -21.89 7.72
CA LEU A 199 4.57 -21.56 9.14
C LEU A 199 3.09 -21.57 9.52
N VAL A 200 2.23 -20.85 8.79
CA VAL A 200 0.79 -20.77 9.10
C VAL A 200 0.17 -22.15 9.17
N LYS A 201 0.33 -22.99 8.14
CA LYS A 201 -0.26 -24.33 8.11
C LYS A 201 0.24 -25.23 9.24
N SER A 202 1.47 -25.03 9.73
CA SER A 202 1.98 -25.79 10.89
C SER A 202 1.27 -25.47 12.21
N GLN A 203 0.61 -24.31 12.30
CA GLN A 203 -0.12 -23.85 13.50
C GLN A 203 -1.62 -24.17 13.47
N LEU A 204 -2.11 -24.78 12.38
CA LEU A 204 -3.53 -25.08 12.16
C LEU A 204 -3.83 -26.57 12.34
N SER A 205 -5.12 -26.89 12.52
CA SER A 205 -5.58 -28.27 12.37
C SER A 205 -5.45 -28.72 10.91
N ALA A 206 -5.33 -30.03 10.69
CA ALA A 206 -5.22 -30.59 9.33
C ALA A 206 -6.41 -30.18 8.43
N GLU A 207 -7.61 -30.10 9.00
CA GLU A 207 -8.82 -29.68 8.30
C GLU A 207 -8.73 -28.21 7.87
N LYS A 208 -8.41 -27.30 8.79
CA LYS A 208 -8.31 -25.86 8.51
C LYS A 208 -7.16 -25.55 7.55
N ALA A 209 -6.04 -26.26 7.68
CA ALA A 209 -4.93 -26.16 6.72
C ALA A 209 -5.35 -26.59 5.30
N ALA A 210 -6.18 -27.63 5.16
CA ALA A 210 -6.71 -28.07 3.86
C ALA A 210 -7.73 -27.08 3.28
N GLN A 211 -8.58 -26.46 4.11
CA GLN A 211 -9.50 -25.40 3.69
C GLN A 211 -8.74 -24.17 3.17
N LEU A 212 -7.74 -23.70 3.91
CA LEU A 212 -6.87 -22.61 3.49
C LEU A 212 -6.20 -22.94 2.15
N GLU A 213 -5.62 -24.13 2.03
CA GLU A 213 -4.96 -24.57 0.79
C GLU A 213 -5.91 -24.60 -0.41
N SER A 214 -7.17 -24.99 -0.21
CA SER A 214 -8.20 -24.96 -1.25
C SER A 214 -8.47 -23.55 -1.77
N VAL A 215 -8.54 -22.55 -0.88
CA VAL A 215 -8.70 -21.14 -1.28
C VAL A 215 -7.46 -20.64 -2.03
N LEU A 216 -6.27 -20.89 -1.49
CA LEU A 216 -5.01 -20.49 -2.13
C LEU A 216 -4.81 -21.13 -3.50
N ALA A 217 -5.21 -22.40 -3.66
CA ALA A 217 -5.13 -23.10 -4.94
C ALA A 217 -5.94 -22.41 -6.02
N LYS A 218 -7.16 -21.95 -5.71
CA LYS A 218 -8.00 -21.19 -6.64
C LYS A 218 -7.32 -19.88 -7.08
N SER A 219 -6.68 -19.17 -6.15
CA SER A 219 -5.95 -17.93 -6.46
C SER A 219 -4.70 -18.14 -7.33
N ARG A 220 -4.11 -19.35 -7.35
CA ARG A 220 -2.92 -19.66 -8.19
C ARG A 220 -3.27 -19.95 -9.65
N MET A 221 -4.53 -20.23 -9.96
CA MET A 221 -4.95 -20.68 -11.29
C MET A 221 -5.03 -19.55 -12.32
N ALA A 222 -4.98 -18.28 -11.90
CA ALA A 222 -4.92 -17.14 -12.81
C ALA A 222 -3.61 -17.01 -13.62
N ASP A 223 -2.53 -17.72 -13.23
CA ASP A 223 -1.27 -17.73 -14.00
C ASP A 223 -1.20 -18.86 -15.05
N ALA A 224 -2.03 -19.90 -14.92
CA ALA A 224 -1.96 -21.09 -15.78
C ALA A 224 -2.59 -20.84 -17.16
N ASP A 225 -3.61 -19.98 -17.24
CA ASP A 225 -4.28 -19.62 -18.50
C ASP A 225 -3.52 -18.54 -19.29
N ILE A 226 -2.57 -17.83 -18.69
CA ILE A 226 -1.70 -16.89 -19.41
C ILE A 226 -0.67 -17.64 -20.28
N ASN A 227 -0.26 -18.85 -19.88
CA ASN A 227 0.71 -19.65 -20.63
C ASN A 227 0.06 -20.68 -21.59
N ALA A 228 -1.26 -20.84 -21.56
CA ALA A 228 -1.98 -21.77 -22.45
C ALA A 228 -2.47 -21.11 -23.76
N THR A 229 -2.43 -19.78 -23.85
CA THR A 229 -2.81 -19.01 -25.04
C THR A 229 -1.79 -17.90 -25.30
N ASN A 230 -0.63 -18.27 -25.85
CA ASN A 230 0.05 -17.52 -26.92
C ASN A 230 1.29 -18.29 -27.38
N SER A 231 1.07 -19.05 -28.44
CA SER A 231 2.06 -19.35 -29.46
C SER A 231 2.84 -18.10 -29.85
N SER A 232 4.17 -18.15 -29.70
CA SER A 232 5.18 -17.52 -30.57
C SER A 232 4.85 -16.13 -31.12
N GLU A 233 5.05 -15.05 -30.35
CA GLU A 233 5.61 -13.78 -30.87
C GLU A 233 6.35 -13.05 -29.73
N THR A 234 7.52 -12.52 -30.07
CA THR A 234 8.50 -11.87 -29.20
C THR A 234 7.90 -10.70 -28.40
N SER A 235 7.83 -10.82 -27.08
CA SER A 235 7.59 -9.67 -26.22
C SER A 235 8.74 -8.66 -26.37
N PRO A 236 8.47 -7.37 -26.65
CA PRO A 236 9.54 -6.40 -26.85
C PRO A 236 10.20 -6.08 -25.50
N SER A 237 11.46 -6.49 -25.34
CA SER A 237 12.26 -6.26 -24.13
C SER A 237 13.13 -5.00 -24.19
N HIS A 238 12.80 -4.03 -25.05
CA HIS A 238 13.62 -2.83 -25.25
C HIS A 238 12.77 -1.61 -25.63
N ILE A 239 13.00 -0.49 -24.93
CA ILE A 239 12.45 0.83 -25.27
C ILE A 239 13.33 1.45 -26.36
N GLN A 240 12.83 1.54 -27.60
CA GLN A 240 13.56 2.17 -28.69
C GLN A 240 13.26 3.68 -28.71
N GLU A 241 14.29 4.51 -28.54
CA GLU A 241 14.17 5.97 -28.61
C GLU A 241 13.86 6.40 -30.04
N ILE A 242 12.84 7.25 -30.22
CA ILE A 242 12.47 7.80 -31.52
C ILE A 242 13.36 9.03 -31.78
N SER A 243 14.35 8.91 -32.65
CA SER A 243 15.13 10.07 -33.13
C SER A 243 14.29 10.91 -34.09
N LEU A 244 14.09 12.20 -33.76
CA LEU A 244 13.23 13.14 -34.49
C LEU A 244 13.84 13.70 -35.81
N ASP A 245 15.03 13.25 -36.21
CA ASP A 245 15.75 13.85 -37.34
C ASP A 245 15.43 13.22 -38.72
N ALA A 246 14.58 12.20 -38.78
CA ALA A 246 14.28 11.47 -40.03
C ALA A 246 12.96 11.87 -40.72
N VAL A 247 12.32 12.98 -40.32
CA VAL A 247 11.13 13.53 -40.99
C VAL A 247 11.51 14.86 -41.62
N ASN A 248 12.38 14.86 -42.63
CA ASN A 248 12.47 15.91 -43.67
C ASN A 248 13.61 15.61 -44.64
N ALA A 249 13.44 14.62 -45.52
CA ALA A 249 14.05 14.59 -46.86
C ALA A 249 13.62 13.32 -47.59
N ASP A 250 12.44 13.35 -48.21
CA ASP A 250 12.37 13.17 -49.67
C ASP A 250 10.91 13.27 -50.13
N SER A 251 10.61 14.47 -50.63
CA SER A 251 9.44 14.77 -51.42
C SER A 251 9.75 14.38 -52.87
N ASN A 252 8.99 13.46 -53.48
CA ASN A 252 8.15 13.84 -54.62
C ASN A 252 7.24 12.75 -55.19
N THR A 253 5.95 13.10 -55.15
CA THR A 253 4.88 12.92 -56.16
C THR A 253 4.37 11.51 -56.54
N LYS A 254 3.14 11.21 -56.08
CA LYS A 254 1.94 11.17 -56.94
C LYS A 254 0.65 11.25 -56.11
N THR A 255 -0.28 12.05 -56.59
CA THR A 255 -1.43 12.60 -55.87
C THR A 255 -2.74 11.92 -56.30
N VAL A 256 -3.69 11.95 -55.36
CA VAL A 256 -5.18 11.94 -55.51
C VAL A 256 -5.91 10.59 -55.51
N ALA A 257 -6.51 10.34 -54.34
CA ALA A 257 -7.89 9.93 -54.04
C ALA A 257 -8.55 8.74 -54.78
N GLN A 258 -9.08 7.81 -53.98
CA GLN A 258 -10.48 7.34 -54.02
C GLN A 258 -10.72 6.43 -52.80
N LYS A 259 -11.68 6.75 -51.93
CA LYS A 259 -13.09 6.33 -52.03
C LYS A 259 -13.26 4.83 -51.76
N SER A 260 -13.48 4.49 -50.49
CA SER A 260 -14.09 3.23 -50.07
C SER A 260 -15.61 3.35 -50.12
N SER A 261 -16.25 2.39 -50.78
CA SER A 261 -17.70 2.17 -50.75
C SER A 261 -17.97 0.73 -50.32
N SER A 262 -18.70 0.61 -49.20
CA SER A 262 -19.77 -0.37 -48.87
C SER A 262 -19.46 -1.88 -48.97
N THR A 263 -19.84 -2.73 -48.00
CA THR A 263 -21.25 -3.00 -47.65
C THR A 263 -21.39 -3.79 -46.30
N ASN A 264 -22.19 -3.22 -45.36
CA ASN A 264 -23.23 -3.76 -44.44
C ASN A 264 -22.96 -4.94 -43.48
N ASN A 265 -23.56 -5.07 -42.28
CA ASN A 265 -24.52 -4.29 -41.48
C ASN A 265 -24.56 -4.84 -40.02
N ASP A 266 -25.20 -4.07 -39.13
CA ASP A 266 -25.74 -4.43 -37.79
C ASP A 266 -24.98 -3.89 -36.56
N ALA A 267 -24.94 -2.57 -36.39
CA ALA A 267 -24.73 -1.91 -35.08
C ALA A 267 -25.20 -0.43 -35.07
N GLU A 268 -26.40 -0.13 -35.53
CA GLU A 268 -27.02 1.20 -35.36
C GLU A 268 -28.37 1.05 -34.64
N SER A 269 -28.35 1.15 -33.30
CA SER A 269 -29.56 1.40 -32.52
C SER A 269 -29.29 2.02 -31.13
N SER A 270 -28.05 2.10 -30.66
CA SER A 270 -27.74 2.48 -29.28
C SER A 270 -27.16 3.89 -29.09
N THR A 271 -26.81 4.60 -30.17
CA THR A 271 -26.07 5.88 -30.07
C THR A 271 -26.97 7.12 -30.13
N GLU A 272 -28.14 7.06 -30.78
CA GLU A 272 -29.06 8.21 -30.89
C GLU A 272 -29.89 8.46 -29.61
N SER A 273 -30.13 7.43 -28.79
CA SER A 273 -30.94 7.57 -27.56
C SER A 273 -30.22 8.38 -26.47
N ILE A 274 -28.90 8.22 -26.34
CA ILE A 274 -28.11 8.86 -25.28
C ILE A 274 -27.94 10.35 -25.54
N GLN A 275 -27.76 10.75 -26.81
CA GLN A 275 -27.53 12.16 -27.16
C GLN A 275 -28.80 13.00 -27.03
N THR A 276 -29.98 12.39 -27.25
CA THR A 276 -31.28 13.02 -27.08
C THR A 276 -31.61 13.25 -25.60
N GLU A 277 -31.33 12.29 -24.71
CA GLU A 277 -31.59 12.47 -23.27
C GLU A 277 -30.73 13.58 -22.63
N ILE A 278 -29.44 13.63 -22.93
CA ILE A 278 -28.54 14.65 -22.35
C ILE A 278 -28.98 16.07 -22.73
N SER A 279 -29.45 16.28 -23.97
CA SER A 279 -29.96 17.58 -24.41
C SER A 279 -31.21 18.04 -23.65
N ASN A 280 -32.09 17.11 -23.25
CA ASN A 280 -33.34 17.43 -22.56
C ASN A 280 -33.13 17.82 -21.08
N TYR A 281 -32.08 17.30 -20.43
CA TYR A 281 -31.78 17.58 -19.03
C TYR A 281 -30.77 18.72 -18.81
N LEU A 282 -30.05 19.12 -19.86
CA LEU A 282 -29.07 20.22 -19.81
C LEU A 282 -29.63 21.54 -19.23
N PRO A 283 -30.82 22.05 -19.60
CA PRO A 283 -31.36 23.27 -19.01
C PRO A 283 -31.69 23.11 -17.51
N TRP A 284 -32.11 21.92 -17.07
CA TRP A 284 -32.40 21.64 -15.65
C TRP A 284 -31.13 21.55 -14.80
N LEU A 285 -30.06 20.97 -15.35
CA LEU A 285 -28.75 20.94 -14.70
C LEU A 285 -28.17 22.35 -14.54
N ILE A 286 -28.33 23.21 -15.55
CA ILE A 286 -27.92 24.62 -15.48
C ILE A 286 -28.75 25.37 -14.42
N ALA A 287 -30.08 25.18 -14.39
CA ALA A 287 -30.95 25.79 -13.39
C ALA A 287 -30.59 25.35 -11.97
N PHE A 288 -30.27 24.07 -11.77
CA PHE A 288 -29.85 23.54 -10.47
C PHE A 288 -28.51 24.15 -10.02
N GLY A 289 -27.54 24.29 -10.91
CA GLY A 289 -26.27 24.96 -10.62
C GLY A 289 -26.44 26.43 -10.22
N ILE A 290 -27.34 27.17 -10.88
CA ILE A 290 -27.65 28.56 -10.53
C ILE A 290 -28.32 28.65 -9.15
N LEU A 291 -29.18 27.69 -8.81
CA LEU A 291 -29.89 27.64 -7.53
C LEU A 291 -28.92 27.41 -6.36
N ILE A 292 -27.92 26.54 -6.54
CA ILE A 292 -26.85 26.32 -5.56
C ILE A 292 -26.03 27.60 -5.35
N MET A 293 -25.67 28.31 -6.43
CA MET A 293 -24.92 29.57 -6.33
C MET A 293 -25.71 30.66 -5.59
N LEU A 294 -27.00 30.81 -5.90
CA LEU A 294 -27.86 31.78 -5.21
C LEU A 294 -28.09 31.42 -3.74
N GLY A 295 -28.23 30.12 -3.42
CA GLY A 295 -28.30 29.62 -2.05
C GLY A 295 -27.03 29.91 -1.25
N GLY A 296 -25.86 29.75 -1.87
CA GLY A 296 -24.57 30.09 -1.27
C GLY A 296 -24.44 31.59 -0.97
N LEU A 297 -24.83 32.45 -1.92
CA LEU A 297 -24.81 33.91 -1.73
C LEU A 297 -25.81 34.39 -0.66
N TRP A 298 -26.97 33.75 -0.55
CA TRP A 298 -27.96 34.07 0.48
C TRP A 298 -27.50 33.66 1.89
N ARG A 299 -26.91 32.45 2.03
CA ARG A 299 -26.27 32.02 3.29
C ARG A 299 -25.11 32.94 3.69
N GLY A 300 -24.28 33.35 2.74
CA GLY A 300 -23.18 34.29 2.99
C GLY A 300 -23.64 35.67 3.49
N ARG A 301 -24.82 36.12 3.07
CA ARG A 301 -25.43 37.39 3.53
C ARG A 301 -26.09 37.31 4.90
N GLN A 302 -26.56 36.15 5.34
CA GLN A 302 -27.13 35.96 6.68
C GLN A 302 -26.06 35.77 7.76
N ALA A 303 -24.87 35.26 7.42
CA ALA A 303 -23.75 35.10 8.36
C ALA A 303 -23.00 36.40 8.68
N GLY A 304 -23.39 37.53 8.08
CA GLY A 304 -22.77 38.85 8.27
C GLY A 304 -23.64 39.88 9.01
N LYS A 305 -24.66 39.45 9.76
CA LYS A 305 -25.44 40.28 10.69
C LYS A 305 -25.34 39.73 12.10
#